data_AF-A0A561CJH7-F1
#
_entry.id   AF-A0A561CJH7-F1
#
_cell.length_a   1.000
_cell.length_b   1.000
_cell.length_c   1.000
_cell.angle_alpha   90.00
_cell.angle_beta   90.00
_cell.angle_gamma   90.00
#
_symmetry.space_group_name_H-M   'P 1'
#
loop_
_entity.id
_entity.type
_entity.pdbx_description
1 polymer ?
#
loop_
_entity_poly.entity_id
_entity_poly.type
_entity_poly.pdbx_seq_one_letter_code
_entity_poly.pdbx_strand_id
1 'polypeptide(L)'
;MTYQLHYWPTIQGRGEFVRLALEAAGADYVDVARLPESKGGGESALGDRLDDPDIVRPSFAPPFLIDGDIVVGQTAAILLYLGPRLGLAGVGESDGLWTHQLQLTIADVVAEAHDTHHPISTGAYYEDQRDAAVQRARAFREERIPKFLNWFERVLRRNPAGSLHLVGDVLTYADLSLFQLVEGLRYAFPKAAARALAATPAVEKLHDNVKRRQRVHDYLQSPRRIAFNEDGIFRRYAELDA
;
A
#
# COMPACT_ATOMS: atom_id res chain seq x y z
N MET A 1 -20.94 -13.20 1.83
CA MET A 1 -19.86 -13.81 2.65
C MET A 1 -18.85 -12.70 2.94
N THR A 2 -18.17 -12.76 4.09
CA THR A 2 -17.22 -11.73 4.53
C THR A 2 -15.87 -11.95 3.86
N TYR A 3 -15.23 -10.88 3.37
CA TYR A 3 -13.89 -10.98 2.78
C TYR A 3 -12.88 -11.49 3.82
N GLN A 4 -11.95 -12.35 3.43
CA GLN A 4 -10.85 -12.78 4.30
C GLN A 4 -9.53 -12.23 3.74
N LEU A 5 -8.89 -11.33 4.47
CA LEU A 5 -7.56 -10.81 4.15
C LEU A 5 -6.51 -11.61 4.92
N HIS A 6 -5.54 -12.14 4.18
CA HIS A 6 -4.41 -12.87 4.73
C HIS A 6 -3.13 -12.07 4.49
N TYR A 7 -2.54 -11.51 5.56
CA TYR A 7 -1.29 -10.75 5.52
C TYR A 7 -0.57 -10.79 6.87
N TRP A 8 0.73 -10.51 6.90
CA TRP A 8 1.53 -10.46 8.13
C TRP A 8 0.87 -9.58 9.22
N PRO A 9 0.76 -10.08 10.47
CA PRO A 9 -0.07 -9.42 11.49
C PRO A 9 0.61 -8.21 12.13
N THR A 10 1.94 -8.20 12.19
CA THR A 10 2.76 -7.23 12.94
C THR A 10 3.19 -6.01 12.13
N ILE A 11 2.92 -5.99 10.82
CA ILE A 11 3.34 -4.90 9.91
C ILE A 11 2.17 -4.41 9.04
N GLN A 12 2.20 -3.12 8.70
CA GLN A 12 1.27 -2.56 7.70
C GLN A 12 1.55 -3.22 6.34
N GLY A 13 2.77 -3.03 5.85
CA GLY A 13 3.30 -3.64 4.63
C GLY A 13 2.38 -3.57 3.41
N ARG A 14 2.41 -4.60 2.56
CA ARG A 14 1.64 -4.66 1.31
C ARG A 14 0.14 -4.86 1.55
N GLY A 15 -0.24 -5.41 2.70
CA GLY A 15 -1.65 -5.60 3.09
C GLY A 15 -2.37 -4.30 3.43
N GLU A 16 -1.65 -3.26 3.87
CA GLU A 16 -2.26 -1.98 4.27
C GLU A 16 -3.00 -1.28 3.13
N PHE A 17 -2.50 -1.41 1.91
CA PHE A 17 -3.15 -0.90 0.71
C PHE A 17 -4.53 -1.53 0.50
N VAL A 18 -4.68 -2.83 0.80
CA VAL A 18 -5.96 -3.55 0.75
C VAL A 18 -6.86 -3.15 1.92
N ARG A 19 -6.32 -3.07 3.14
CA ARG A 19 -7.07 -2.65 4.34
C ARG A 19 -7.70 -1.29 4.15
N LEU A 20 -6.95 -0.31 3.62
CA LEU A 20 -7.50 1.02 3.36
C LEU A 20 -8.68 1.01 2.39
N ALA A 21 -8.67 0.17 1.36
CA ALA A 21 -9.81 0.03 0.44
C ALA A 21 -11.03 -0.57 1.15
N LEU A 22 -10.84 -1.64 1.94
CA LEU A 22 -11.90 -2.28 2.71
C LEU A 22 -12.51 -1.32 3.75
N GLU A 23 -11.65 -0.63 4.51
CA GLU A 23 -12.06 0.32 5.55
C GLU A 23 -12.74 1.56 4.96
N ALA A 24 -12.19 2.15 3.89
CA ALA A 24 -12.82 3.30 3.22
C ALA A 24 -14.21 2.95 2.66
N ALA A 25 -14.38 1.74 2.14
CA ALA A 25 -15.66 1.23 1.66
C ALA A 25 -16.60 0.76 2.78
N GLY A 26 -16.13 0.66 4.02
CA GLY A 26 -16.87 0.07 5.13
C GLY A 26 -17.30 -1.37 4.83
N ALA A 27 -16.45 -2.12 4.13
CA ALA A 27 -16.69 -3.50 3.77
C ALA A 27 -16.48 -4.42 4.97
N ASP A 28 -17.34 -5.43 5.12
CA ASP A 28 -17.12 -6.48 6.11
C ASP A 28 -15.95 -7.35 5.67
N TYR A 29 -14.91 -7.43 6.50
CA TYR A 29 -13.77 -8.32 6.29
C TYR A 29 -13.20 -8.85 7.61
N VAL A 30 -12.49 -9.97 7.51
CA VAL A 30 -11.68 -10.56 8.58
C VAL A 30 -10.20 -10.42 8.18
N ASP A 31 -9.39 -9.79 9.03
CA ASP A 31 -7.93 -9.81 8.91
C ASP A 31 -7.40 -11.05 9.65
N VAL A 32 -7.29 -12.16 8.93
CA VAL A 32 -7.23 -13.51 9.51
C VAL A 32 -6.02 -13.67 10.42
N ALA A 33 -4.83 -13.31 9.94
CA ALA A 33 -3.61 -13.46 10.72
C ALA A 33 -3.58 -12.55 11.96
N ARG A 34 -4.39 -11.49 11.99
CA ARG A 34 -4.51 -10.60 13.16
C ARG A 34 -5.51 -11.07 14.20
N LEU A 35 -6.28 -12.13 13.92
CA LEU A 35 -7.08 -12.78 14.96
C LEU A 35 -6.15 -13.46 15.98
N PRO A 36 -6.58 -13.60 17.24
CA PRO A 36 -5.87 -14.46 18.19
C PRO A 36 -5.74 -15.88 17.64
N GLU A 37 -4.63 -16.57 17.94
CA GLU A 37 -4.42 -17.97 17.55
C GLU A 37 -5.56 -18.88 18.04
N SER A 38 -6.11 -18.60 19.22
CA SER A 38 -7.28 -19.32 19.77
C SER A 38 -8.55 -19.19 18.93
N LYS A 39 -8.58 -18.28 17.96
CA LYS A 39 -9.66 -18.07 16.99
C LYS A 39 -9.23 -18.41 15.55
N GLY A 40 -8.13 -19.15 15.37
CA GLY A 40 -7.61 -19.53 14.07
C GLY A 40 -6.88 -18.40 13.33
N GLY A 41 -6.31 -17.43 14.06
CA GLY A 41 -5.42 -16.41 13.51
C GLY A 41 -3.94 -16.69 13.78
N GLY A 42 -3.12 -15.64 13.72
CA GLY A 42 -1.67 -15.73 13.86
C GLY A 42 -0.92 -16.02 12.54
N GLU A 43 0.40 -16.08 12.64
CA GLU A 43 1.28 -16.38 11.49
C GLU A 43 1.11 -17.81 10.98
N SER A 44 0.79 -18.77 11.87
CA SER A 44 0.47 -20.15 11.49
C SER A 44 -0.73 -20.22 10.56
N ALA A 45 -1.82 -19.52 10.88
CA ALA A 45 -3.01 -19.45 10.02
C ALA A 45 -2.74 -18.85 8.64
N LEU A 46 -1.73 -17.97 8.54
CA LEU A 46 -1.28 -17.44 7.25
C LEU A 46 -0.52 -18.50 6.45
N GLY A 47 0.40 -19.23 7.09
CA GLY A 47 1.15 -20.34 6.48
C GLY A 47 0.24 -21.48 6.04
N ASP A 48 -0.62 -21.97 6.95
CA ASP A 48 -1.59 -23.05 6.69
C ASP A 48 -2.46 -22.75 5.47
N ARG A 49 -2.89 -21.48 5.32
CA ARG A 49 -3.73 -21.07 4.19
C ARG A 49 -2.92 -20.90 2.89
N LEU A 50 -1.66 -20.49 2.98
CA LEU A 50 -0.80 -20.33 1.79
C LEU A 50 -0.44 -21.69 1.20
N ASP A 51 -0.23 -22.69 2.05
CA ASP A 51 0.16 -24.07 1.68
C ASP A 51 -1.03 -25.04 1.57
N ASP A 52 -2.27 -24.52 1.63
CA ASP A 52 -3.51 -25.30 1.56
C ASP A 52 -3.64 -26.02 0.21
N PRO A 53 -3.55 -27.36 0.16
CA PRO A 53 -3.57 -28.11 -1.10
C PRO A 53 -4.94 -28.10 -1.78
N ASP A 54 -6.01 -27.73 -1.07
CA ASP A 54 -7.35 -27.65 -1.63
C ASP A 54 -7.57 -26.34 -2.41
N ILE A 55 -6.69 -25.35 -2.25
CA ILE A 55 -6.72 -24.11 -3.03
C ILE A 55 -6.09 -24.35 -4.41
N VAL A 56 -6.95 -24.60 -5.39
CA VAL A 56 -6.55 -24.86 -6.80
C VAL A 56 -5.76 -23.70 -7.42
N ARG A 57 -5.98 -22.46 -6.96
CA ARG A 57 -5.30 -21.25 -7.46
C ARG A 57 -4.60 -20.53 -6.30
N PRO A 58 -3.50 -21.09 -5.77
CA PRO A 58 -2.87 -20.56 -4.58
C PRO A 58 -2.20 -19.20 -4.87
N SER A 59 -2.10 -18.35 -3.84
CA SER A 59 -1.27 -17.15 -3.92
C SER A 59 0.19 -17.52 -3.82
N PHE A 60 1.07 -16.80 -4.52
CA PHE A 60 2.52 -16.95 -4.37
C PHE A 60 3.01 -16.48 -2.99
N ALA A 61 2.45 -15.39 -2.48
CA ALA A 61 2.82 -14.79 -1.21
C ALA A 61 1.68 -13.91 -0.66
N PRO A 62 1.73 -13.53 0.63
CA PRO A 62 0.85 -12.50 1.17
C PRO A 62 1.14 -11.09 0.56
N PRO A 63 0.12 -10.22 0.42
CA PRO A 63 -1.26 -10.45 0.78
C PRO A 63 -2.00 -11.26 -0.28
N PHE A 64 -3.01 -12.00 0.19
CA PHE A 64 -4.05 -12.56 -0.65
C PHE A 64 -5.42 -12.39 0.02
N LEU A 65 -6.47 -12.36 -0.81
CA LEU A 65 -7.85 -12.21 -0.41
C LEU A 65 -8.64 -13.46 -0.80
N ILE A 66 -9.48 -13.95 0.10
CA ILE A 66 -10.47 -14.99 -0.18
C ILE A 66 -11.88 -14.40 -0.10
N ASP A 67 -12.67 -14.63 -1.15
CA ASP A 67 -14.08 -14.27 -1.27
C ASP A 67 -14.87 -15.46 -1.82
N GLY A 68 -15.42 -16.29 -0.92
CA GLY A 68 -15.99 -17.59 -1.31
C GLY A 68 -14.94 -18.46 -1.99
N ASP A 69 -15.23 -18.89 -3.23
CA ASP A 69 -14.34 -19.73 -4.03
C ASP A 69 -13.25 -18.94 -4.78
N ILE A 70 -13.25 -17.62 -4.65
CA ILE A 70 -12.28 -16.75 -5.33
C ILE A 70 -11.11 -16.47 -4.40
N VAL A 71 -9.91 -16.85 -4.85
CA VAL A 71 -8.63 -16.50 -4.21
C VAL A 71 -7.87 -15.55 -5.14
N VAL A 72 -7.46 -14.39 -4.61
CA VAL A 72 -6.70 -13.38 -5.35
C VAL A 72 -5.44 -13.01 -4.57
N GLY A 73 -4.27 -13.39 -5.09
CA GLY A 73 -2.97 -12.88 -4.62
C GLY A 73 -2.58 -11.57 -5.30
N GLN A 74 -1.50 -10.93 -4.84
CA GLN A 74 -0.97 -9.63 -5.30
C GLN A 74 -1.86 -8.43 -4.94
N THR A 75 -1.32 -7.46 -4.21
CA THR A 75 -2.02 -6.23 -3.79
C THR A 75 -2.75 -5.53 -4.94
N ALA A 76 -2.10 -5.33 -6.08
CA ALA A 76 -2.72 -4.64 -7.22
C ALA A 76 -3.88 -5.43 -7.85
N ALA A 77 -3.79 -6.76 -7.89
CA ALA A 77 -4.87 -7.61 -8.40
C ALA A 77 -6.05 -7.70 -7.42
N ILE A 78 -5.77 -7.74 -6.10
CA ILE A 78 -6.80 -7.66 -5.06
C ILE A 78 -7.57 -6.34 -5.17
N LEU A 79 -6.86 -5.21 -5.33
CA LEU A 79 -7.50 -3.90 -5.47
C LEU A 79 -8.27 -3.77 -6.78
N LEU A 80 -7.77 -4.36 -7.87
CA LEU A 80 -8.54 -4.47 -9.13
C LEU A 80 -9.84 -5.26 -8.95
N TYR A 81 -9.80 -6.36 -8.18
CA TYR A 81 -10.96 -7.18 -7.88
C TYR A 81 -11.98 -6.44 -6.99
N LEU A 82 -11.51 -5.77 -5.94
CA LEU A 82 -12.34 -5.06 -4.97
C LEU A 82 -12.88 -3.73 -5.50
N GLY A 83 -12.10 -2.99 -6.29
CA GLY A 83 -12.41 -1.63 -6.73
C GLY A 83 -13.85 -1.48 -7.27
N PRO A 84 -14.24 -2.19 -8.33
CA PRO A 84 -15.60 -2.13 -8.87
C PRO A 84 -16.68 -2.58 -7.87
N ARG A 85 -16.40 -3.60 -7.03
CA ARG A 85 -17.34 -4.14 -6.03
C ARG A 85 -17.61 -3.16 -4.89
N LEU A 86 -16.62 -2.32 -4.57
CA LEU A 86 -16.66 -1.37 -3.48
C LEU A 86 -16.94 0.07 -3.93
N GLY A 87 -17.12 0.31 -5.23
CA GLY A 87 -17.27 1.65 -5.79
C GLY A 87 -16.01 2.51 -5.65
N LEU A 88 -14.83 1.88 -5.69
CA LEU A 88 -13.50 2.49 -5.53
C LEU A 88 -12.67 2.37 -6.80
N ALA A 89 -13.28 2.42 -7.98
CA ALA A 89 -12.57 2.40 -9.26
C ALA A 89 -13.20 3.41 -10.23
N GLY A 90 -12.40 3.88 -11.19
CA GLY A 90 -12.91 4.63 -12.32
C GLY A 90 -13.99 3.86 -13.09
N VAL A 91 -14.94 4.59 -13.68
CA VAL A 91 -16.10 4.00 -14.36
C VAL A 91 -15.80 3.80 -15.85
N GLY A 92 -16.09 2.60 -16.35
CA GLY A 92 -15.81 2.22 -17.73
C GLY A 92 -14.39 1.73 -17.95
N GLU A 93 -14.15 1.19 -19.15
CA GLU A 93 -12.90 0.47 -19.47
C GLU A 93 -11.66 1.35 -19.34
N SER A 94 -11.70 2.57 -19.90
CA SER A 94 -10.57 3.50 -19.90
C SER A 94 -10.16 3.90 -18.47
N ASP A 95 -11.11 4.37 -17.67
CA ASP A 95 -10.82 4.86 -16.32
C ASP A 95 -10.52 3.71 -15.35
N GLY A 96 -11.15 2.55 -15.54
CA GLY A 96 -10.82 1.32 -14.81
C GLY A 96 -9.38 0.87 -15.06
N LEU A 97 -8.97 0.82 -16.34
CA LEU A 97 -7.59 0.48 -16.73
C LEU A 97 -6.58 1.52 -16.22
N TRP A 98 -6.92 2.81 -16.33
CA TRP A 98 -6.08 3.88 -15.81
C TRP A 98 -5.90 3.79 -14.29
N THR A 99 -6.97 3.52 -13.54
CA THR A 99 -6.91 3.27 -12.09
C THR A 99 -5.95 2.12 -11.78
N HIS A 100 -6.02 1.03 -12.55
CA HIS A 100 -5.14 -0.12 -12.35
C HIS A 100 -3.67 0.20 -12.67
N GLN A 101 -3.41 0.94 -13.74
CA GLN A 101 -2.06 1.39 -14.10
C GLN A 101 -1.44 2.27 -13.01
N LEU A 102 -2.22 3.19 -12.43
CA LEU A 102 -1.77 4.01 -11.30
C LEU A 102 -1.37 3.14 -10.11
N GLN A 103 -2.13 2.10 -9.79
CA GLN A 103 -1.83 1.18 -8.70
C GLN A 103 -0.56 0.36 -8.95
N LEU A 104 -0.31 -0.06 -10.19
CA LEU A 104 0.93 -0.74 -10.56
C LEU A 104 2.14 0.20 -10.39
N THR A 105 2.02 1.46 -10.82
CA THR A 105 3.08 2.46 -10.58
C THR A 105 3.33 2.69 -9.09
N ILE A 106 2.29 2.70 -8.25
CA ILE A 106 2.46 2.79 -6.78
C ILE A 106 3.20 1.55 -6.26
N ALA A 107 2.86 0.35 -6.75
CA ALA A 107 3.53 -0.89 -6.36
C ALA A 107 5.04 -0.84 -6.70
N ASP A 108 5.43 -0.24 -7.82
CA ASP A 108 6.84 -0.03 -8.17
C ASP A 108 7.57 0.83 -7.14
N VAL A 109 7.00 1.97 -6.71
CA VAL A 109 7.63 2.83 -5.69
C VAL A 109 7.72 2.13 -4.35
N VAL A 110 6.69 1.36 -3.99
CA VAL A 110 6.64 0.61 -2.73
C VAL A 110 7.72 -0.47 -2.72
N ALA A 111 7.95 -1.14 -3.85
CA ALA A 111 9.06 -2.08 -4.00
C ALA A 111 10.41 -1.36 -3.90
N GLU A 112 10.58 -0.23 -4.60
CA GLU A 112 11.82 0.55 -4.50
C GLU A 112 12.10 1.06 -3.07
N ALA A 113 11.06 1.43 -2.32
CA ALA A 113 11.18 1.82 -0.91
C ALA A 113 11.67 0.66 -0.04
N HIS A 114 11.12 -0.55 -0.24
CA HIS A 114 11.60 -1.77 0.42
C HIS A 114 13.07 -2.05 0.08
N ASP A 115 13.43 -1.98 -1.20
CA ASP A 115 14.78 -2.32 -1.66
C ASP A 115 15.86 -1.35 -1.15
N THR A 116 15.49 -0.20 -0.59
CA THR A 116 16.46 0.71 0.03
C THR A 116 17.20 0.10 1.21
N HIS A 117 16.57 -0.82 1.95
CA HIS A 117 17.18 -1.52 3.09
C HIS A 117 17.43 -3.02 2.82
N HIS A 118 16.93 -3.55 1.70
CA HIS A 118 17.29 -4.88 1.20
C HIS A 118 17.75 -4.87 -0.28
N PRO A 119 18.80 -4.12 -0.66
CA PRO A 119 19.20 -3.94 -2.06
C PRO A 119 19.87 -5.17 -2.71
N ILE A 120 20.38 -6.12 -1.93
CA ILE A 120 21.07 -7.31 -2.43
C ILE A 120 20.17 -8.54 -2.33
N SER A 121 19.58 -8.75 -1.15
CA SER A 121 18.70 -9.88 -0.89
C SER A 121 17.62 -9.51 0.11
N THR A 122 16.38 -9.87 -0.23
CA THR A 122 15.21 -9.73 0.64
C THR A 122 15.26 -10.65 1.86
N GLY A 123 16.08 -11.71 1.83
CA GLY A 123 16.23 -12.66 2.93
C GLY A 123 17.46 -12.43 3.81
N ALA A 124 18.34 -11.50 3.44
CA ALA A 124 19.50 -11.14 4.26
C ALA A 124 19.15 -10.01 5.24
N TYR A 125 19.78 -9.99 6.40
CA TYR A 125 19.62 -8.91 7.37
C TYR A 125 20.07 -7.56 6.77
N TYR A 126 19.50 -6.46 7.26
CA TYR A 126 19.86 -5.11 6.81
C TYR A 126 21.34 -4.82 7.09
N GLU A 127 21.81 -5.23 8.26
CA GLU A 127 23.17 -5.03 8.76
C GLU A 127 24.23 -5.61 7.81
N ASP A 128 23.93 -6.73 7.16
CA ASP A 128 24.83 -7.42 6.23
C ASP A 128 24.91 -6.75 4.84
N GLN A 129 24.02 -5.80 4.55
CA GLN A 129 23.96 -5.09 3.26
C GLN A 129 23.87 -3.56 3.41
N ARG A 130 24.27 -3.04 4.57
CA ARG A 130 24.13 -1.63 4.96
C ARG A 130 24.83 -0.64 4.01
N ASP A 131 26.04 -0.95 3.55
CA ASP A 131 26.76 -0.04 2.63
C ASP A 131 26.05 0.08 1.28
N ALA A 132 25.55 -1.04 0.75
CA ALA A 132 24.73 -1.05 -0.46
C ALA A 132 23.39 -0.33 -0.23
N ALA A 133 22.81 -0.46 0.96
CA ALA A 133 21.56 0.21 1.35
C ALA A 133 21.71 1.73 1.34
N VAL A 134 22.82 2.26 1.89
CA VAL A 134 23.12 3.70 1.86
C VAL A 134 23.21 4.22 0.41
N GLN A 135 23.88 3.48 -0.48
CA GLN A 135 23.98 3.84 -1.91
C GLN A 135 22.63 3.81 -2.62
N ARG A 136 21.85 2.73 -2.42
CA ARG A 136 20.50 2.57 -2.99
C ARG A 136 19.56 3.67 -2.49
N ALA A 137 19.57 3.95 -1.19
CA ALA A 137 18.75 4.97 -0.57
C ALA A 137 19.07 6.37 -1.11
N ARG A 138 20.34 6.68 -1.40
CA ARG A 138 20.69 7.98 -2.02
C ARG A 138 19.98 8.18 -3.35
N ALA A 139 20.06 7.21 -4.26
CA ALA A 139 19.35 7.27 -5.53
C ALA A 139 17.82 7.34 -5.32
N PHE A 140 17.29 6.60 -4.35
CA PHE A 140 15.87 6.66 -4.01
C PHE A 140 15.43 8.06 -3.57
N ARG A 141 16.19 8.72 -2.68
CA ARG A 141 15.90 10.07 -2.18
C ARG A 141 16.08 11.18 -3.21
N GLU A 142 17.17 11.14 -3.97
CA GLU A 142 17.57 12.22 -4.87
C GLU A 142 16.85 12.14 -6.23
N GLU A 143 16.49 10.93 -6.67
CA GLU A 143 15.95 10.71 -8.02
C GLU A 143 14.55 10.11 -8.00
N ARG A 144 14.33 9.03 -7.24
CA ARG A 144 13.12 8.21 -7.37
C ARG A 144 11.91 8.82 -6.70
N ILE A 145 12.00 9.22 -5.42
CA ILE A 145 10.92 9.91 -4.71
C ILE A 145 10.46 11.15 -5.50
N PRO A 146 11.36 12.07 -5.93
CA PRO A 146 10.95 13.21 -6.75
C PRO A 146 10.32 12.79 -8.08
N LYS A 147 10.88 11.80 -8.78
CA LYS A 147 10.34 11.34 -10.08
C LYS A 147 8.90 10.86 -9.97
N PHE A 148 8.61 10.00 -9.00
CA PHE A 148 7.27 9.45 -8.81
C PHE A 148 6.28 10.49 -8.30
N LEU A 149 6.61 11.26 -7.26
CA LEU A 149 5.69 12.26 -6.74
C LEU A 149 5.42 13.38 -7.77
N ASN A 150 6.42 13.82 -8.54
CA ASN A 150 6.20 14.77 -9.64
C ASN A 150 5.33 14.18 -10.76
N TRP A 151 5.36 12.85 -10.98
CA TRP A 151 4.48 12.21 -11.93
C TRP A 151 3.03 12.20 -11.43
N PHE A 152 2.78 11.81 -10.17
CA PHE A 152 1.44 11.89 -9.57
C PHE A 152 0.91 13.33 -9.48
N GLU A 153 1.77 14.31 -9.21
CA GLU A 153 1.43 15.74 -9.28
C GLU A 153 0.91 16.12 -10.67
N ARG A 154 1.59 15.66 -11.74
CA ARG A 154 1.13 15.89 -13.11
C ARG A 154 -0.18 15.17 -13.41
N VAL A 155 -0.39 13.95 -12.89
CA VAL A 155 -1.66 13.22 -13.03
C VAL A 155 -2.80 14.04 -12.42
N LEU A 156 -2.66 14.46 -11.16
CA LEU A 156 -3.67 15.24 -10.45
C LEU A 156 -3.97 16.58 -11.12
N ARG A 157 -2.94 17.29 -11.60
CA ARG A 157 -3.12 18.57 -12.29
C ARG A 157 -3.75 18.45 -13.67
N ARG A 158 -3.67 17.27 -14.31
CA ARG A 158 -4.24 17.00 -15.63
C ARG A 158 -5.63 16.35 -15.57
N ASN A 159 -6.10 15.96 -14.38
CA ASN A 159 -7.44 15.41 -14.24
C ASN A 159 -8.49 16.49 -14.59
N PRO A 160 -9.32 16.27 -15.64
CA PRO A 160 -10.31 17.26 -16.08
C PRO A 160 -11.40 17.54 -15.04
N ALA A 161 -11.63 16.64 -14.09
CA ALA A 161 -12.59 16.81 -13.01
C ALA A 161 -12.01 17.52 -11.77
N GLY A 162 -10.73 17.95 -11.84
CA GLY A 162 -10.02 18.64 -10.77
C GLY A 162 -9.01 17.77 -10.03
N SER A 163 -8.19 18.40 -9.19
CA SER A 163 -7.02 17.77 -8.56
C SER A 163 -7.30 17.06 -7.23
N LEU A 164 -8.56 16.75 -6.92
CA LEU A 164 -8.93 16.08 -5.67
C LEU A 164 -8.74 14.56 -5.74
N HIS A 165 -8.82 13.99 -6.94
CA HIS A 165 -8.77 12.56 -7.22
C HIS A 165 -7.82 12.28 -8.38
N LEU A 166 -7.22 11.09 -8.42
CA LEU A 166 -6.36 10.64 -9.50
C LEU A 166 -7.14 10.30 -10.78
N VAL A 167 -8.41 9.90 -10.64
CA VAL A 167 -9.27 9.45 -11.76
C VAL A 167 -10.66 10.06 -11.61
N GLY A 168 -11.07 10.86 -12.59
CA GLY A 168 -12.39 11.51 -12.59
C GLY A 168 -12.66 12.31 -11.32
N ASP A 169 -13.91 12.32 -10.86
CA ASP A 169 -14.39 13.00 -9.66
C ASP A 169 -14.67 12.06 -8.49
N VAL A 170 -14.24 10.80 -8.58
CA VAL A 170 -14.53 9.74 -7.60
C VAL A 170 -13.29 9.32 -6.82
N LEU A 171 -13.49 8.90 -5.57
CA LEU A 171 -12.45 8.21 -4.80
C LEU A 171 -12.20 6.82 -5.39
N THR A 172 -10.94 6.51 -5.64
CA THR A 172 -10.49 5.19 -6.11
C THR A 172 -9.50 4.54 -5.14
N TYR A 173 -9.26 3.23 -5.31
CA TYR A 173 -8.21 2.53 -4.58
C TYR A 173 -6.81 3.09 -4.86
N ALA A 174 -6.59 3.74 -6.00
CA ALA A 174 -5.32 4.39 -6.31
C ALA A 174 -5.10 5.63 -5.42
N ASP A 175 -6.15 6.40 -5.11
CA ASP A 175 -6.06 7.55 -4.20
C ASP A 175 -5.69 7.10 -2.78
N LEU A 176 -6.33 6.03 -2.29
CA LEU A 176 -6.05 5.42 -1.00
C LEU A 176 -4.61 4.88 -0.93
N SER A 177 -4.14 4.29 -2.02
CA SER A 177 -2.77 3.79 -2.13
C SER A 177 -1.73 4.90 -2.20
N LEU A 178 -2.02 6.01 -2.89
CA LEU A 178 -1.13 7.17 -2.92
C LEU A 178 -1.05 7.82 -1.53
N PHE A 179 -2.18 7.91 -0.81
CA PHE A 179 -2.20 8.30 0.59
C PHE A 179 -1.26 7.44 1.45
N GLN A 180 -1.35 6.11 1.34
CA GLN A 180 -0.49 5.18 2.09
C GLN A 180 0.98 5.30 1.72
N LEU A 181 1.29 5.48 0.43
CA LEU A 181 2.66 5.72 -0.03
C LEU A 181 3.24 6.98 0.62
N VAL A 182 2.48 8.08 0.66
CA VAL A 182 2.90 9.34 1.30
C VAL A 182 3.12 9.16 2.80
N GLU A 183 2.22 8.47 3.52
CA GLU A 183 2.40 8.15 4.95
C GLU A 183 3.69 7.34 5.18
N GLY A 184 3.93 6.33 4.36
CA GLY A 184 5.14 5.51 4.43
C GLY A 184 6.42 6.29 4.16
N LEU A 185 6.44 7.13 3.12
CA LEU A 185 7.58 7.99 2.79
C LEU A 185 7.85 9.02 3.90
N ARG A 186 6.82 9.62 4.49
CA ARG A 186 6.95 10.55 5.62
C ARG A 186 7.56 9.87 6.85
N TYR A 187 7.26 8.60 7.08
CA TYR A 187 7.86 7.82 8.16
C TYR A 187 9.31 7.43 7.86
N ALA A 188 9.57 6.79 6.72
CA ALA A 188 10.88 6.21 6.40
C ALA A 188 11.94 7.26 5.99
N PHE A 189 11.54 8.28 5.25
CA PHE A 189 12.43 9.31 4.68
C PHE A 189 11.91 10.73 4.97
N PRO A 190 11.75 11.14 6.24
CA PRO A 190 11.09 12.38 6.60
C PRO A 190 11.67 13.62 5.91
N LYS A 191 12.99 13.73 5.74
CA LYS A 191 13.63 14.86 5.06
C LYS A 191 13.38 14.82 3.55
N ALA A 192 13.59 13.68 2.90
CA ALA A 192 13.37 13.57 1.46
C ALA A 192 11.89 13.74 1.09
N ALA A 193 10.99 13.14 1.86
CA ALA A 193 9.55 13.28 1.70
C ALA A 193 9.11 14.74 1.85
N ALA A 194 9.60 15.47 2.87
CA ALA A 194 9.28 16.88 3.05
C ALA A 194 9.71 17.74 1.84
N ARG A 195 10.93 17.53 1.32
CA ARG A 195 11.41 18.25 0.13
C ARG A 195 10.57 17.96 -1.11
N ALA A 196 10.26 16.69 -1.36
CA ALA A 196 9.51 16.29 -2.53
C ALA A 196 8.04 16.75 -2.46
N LEU A 197 7.41 16.65 -1.29
CA LEU A 197 6.02 17.08 -1.09
C LEU A 197 5.85 18.60 -1.21
N ALA A 198 6.84 19.39 -0.80
CA ALA A 198 6.85 20.84 -1.03
C ALA A 198 6.79 21.20 -2.53
N ALA A 199 7.28 20.33 -3.41
CA ALA A 199 7.21 20.50 -4.86
C ALA A 199 5.94 19.88 -5.49
N THR A 200 5.14 19.14 -4.71
CA THR A 200 3.95 18.41 -5.19
C THR A 200 2.71 18.71 -4.33
N PRO A 201 2.21 19.96 -4.35
CA PRO A 201 1.11 20.39 -3.48
C PRO A 201 -0.23 19.70 -3.79
N ALA A 202 -0.47 19.23 -5.02
CA ALA A 202 -1.69 18.47 -5.32
C ALA A 202 -1.65 17.09 -4.67
N VAL A 203 -0.48 16.44 -4.64
CA VAL A 203 -0.29 15.18 -3.92
C VAL A 203 -0.55 15.36 -2.41
N GLU A 204 -0.01 16.41 -1.81
CA GLU A 204 -0.26 16.72 -0.40
C GLU A 204 -1.75 16.99 -0.12
N LYS A 205 -2.41 17.73 -1.01
CA LYS A 205 -3.86 17.97 -0.92
C LYS A 205 -4.66 16.67 -1.00
N LEU A 206 -4.34 15.77 -1.93
CA LEU A 206 -4.99 14.45 -2.04
C LEU A 206 -4.81 13.66 -0.75
N HIS A 207 -3.58 13.58 -0.24
CA HIS A 207 -3.27 12.91 1.02
C HIS A 207 -4.16 13.43 2.15
N ASP A 208 -4.24 14.74 2.33
CA ASP A 208 -5.01 15.35 3.41
C ASP A 208 -6.52 15.17 3.22
N ASN A 209 -7.00 15.16 1.97
CA ASN A 209 -8.40 14.87 1.66
C ASN A 209 -8.77 13.44 2.04
N VAL A 210 -7.95 12.46 1.66
CA VAL A 210 -8.16 11.04 2.00
C VAL A 210 -8.18 10.86 3.52
N LYS A 211 -7.22 11.47 4.23
CA LYS A 211 -7.11 11.41 5.70
C LYS A 211 -8.35 11.92 6.44
N ARG A 212 -9.06 12.91 5.87
CA ARG A 212 -10.26 13.52 6.49
C ARG A 212 -11.55 12.76 6.20
N ARG A 213 -11.55 11.76 5.31
CA ARG A 213 -12.77 10.98 5.05
C ARG A 213 -13.12 10.17 6.28
N GLN A 214 -14.37 10.29 6.76
CA GLN A 214 -14.80 9.74 8.05
C GLN A 214 -14.29 8.32 8.32
N ARG A 215 -14.57 7.36 7.42
CA ARG A 215 -14.16 5.96 7.61
C ARG A 215 -12.64 5.76 7.64
N VAL A 216 -11.90 6.50 6.82
CA VAL A 216 -10.43 6.47 6.83
C VAL A 216 -9.92 7.08 8.14
N HIS A 217 -10.45 8.24 8.54
CA HIS A 217 -10.12 8.91 9.79
C HIS A 217 -10.33 7.97 11.00
N ASP A 218 -11.49 7.33 11.08
CA ASP A 218 -11.84 6.40 12.16
C ASP A 218 -10.91 5.19 12.17
N TYR A 219 -10.63 4.61 11.00
CA TYR A 219 -9.68 3.50 10.88
C TYR A 219 -8.28 3.89 11.36
N LEU A 220 -7.78 5.06 10.97
CA LEU A 220 -6.45 5.56 11.34
C LEU A 220 -6.30 5.79 12.85
N GLN A 221 -7.41 6.02 13.56
CA GLN A 221 -7.45 6.17 15.02
C GLN A 221 -7.76 4.86 15.75
N SER A 222 -8.14 3.81 15.02
CA SER A 222 -8.53 2.53 15.59
C SER A 222 -7.31 1.67 15.91
N PRO A 223 -7.44 0.69 16.83
CA PRO A 223 -6.38 -0.30 17.08
C PRO A 223 -6.10 -1.20 15.86
N ARG A 224 -6.94 -1.19 14.82
CA ARG A 224 -6.70 -1.95 13.58
C ARG A 224 -5.61 -1.33 12.72
N ARG A 225 -5.35 -0.02 12.85
CA ARG A 225 -4.21 0.66 12.21
C ARG A 225 -2.98 0.53 13.09
N ILE A 226 -2.14 -0.45 12.80
CA ILE A 226 -0.86 -0.61 13.49
C ILE A 226 0.14 0.47 13.05
N ALA A 227 1.11 0.80 13.90
CA ALA A 227 2.16 1.76 13.56
C ALA A 227 3.14 1.19 12.52
N PHE A 228 3.87 2.08 11.85
CA PHE A 228 5.08 1.68 11.13
C PHE A 228 6.18 1.24 12.13
N ASN A 229 7.03 0.33 11.69
CA ASN A 229 8.18 -0.21 12.44
C ASN A 229 9.28 -0.66 11.46
N GLU A 230 10.40 -1.11 12.00
CA GLU A 230 11.57 -1.57 11.25
C GLU A 230 11.46 -3.01 10.71
N ASP A 231 10.27 -3.63 10.77
CA ASP A 231 10.02 -4.96 10.15
C ASP A 231 9.27 -4.83 8.82
N GLY A 232 8.65 -3.69 8.55
CA GLY A 232 7.80 -3.45 7.38
C GLY A 232 8.55 -3.02 6.11
N ILE A 233 7.80 -2.43 5.17
CA ILE A 233 8.32 -1.88 3.91
C ILE A 233 9.00 -0.52 4.14
N PHE A 234 8.31 0.36 4.85
CA PHE A 234 8.79 1.69 5.16
C PHE A 234 9.50 1.63 6.50
N ARG A 235 10.83 1.51 6.48
CA ARG A 235 11.68 1.44 7.67
C ARG A 235 12.43 2.74 7.85
N ARG A 236 12.51 3.24 9.09
CA ARG A 236 13.17 4.50 9.39
C ARG A 236 14.59 4.25 9.91
N TYR A 237 15.56 4.35 9.01
CA TYR A 237 16.99 4.34 9.35
C TYR A 237 17.60 5.71 9.09
N ALA A 238 18.20 6.32 10.12
CA ALA A 238 18.67 7.70 10.05
C ALA A 238 19.73 7.92 8.96
N GLU A 239 20.59 6.93 8.73
CA GLU A 239 21.61 6.95 7.68
C GLU A 239 21.02 6.85 6.26
N LEU A 240 19.85 6.24 6.11
CA LEU A 240 19.17 6.12 4.82
C LEU A 240 18.39 7.38 4.47
N ASP A 241 18.28 8.36 5.38
CA ASP A 241 17.72 9.71 5.14
C ASP A 241 18.68 10.83 5.56
N ALA A 242 19.98 10.52 5.51
CA ALA A 242 21.04 11.51 5.70
C ALA A 242 20.96 12.62 4.64
#